data_AF-A0A1Q4DLX9-F1
#
_entry.id   AF-A0A1Q4DLX9-F1
#
_cell.length_a   1.000
_cell.length_b   1.000
_cell.length_c   1.000
_cell.angle_alpha   90.00
_cell.angle_beta   90.00
_cell.angle_gamma   90.00
#
_symmetry.space_group_name_H-M   'P 1'
#
loop_
_entity.id
_entity.type
_entity.pdbx_description
1 polymer ?
#
loop_
_entity_poly.entity_id
_entity_poly.type
_entity_poly.pdbx_seq_one_letter_code
_entity_poly.pdbx_strand_id
1 'polypeptide(L)'
;MQHDHSGCWTFGDTSLTRIVESEEPLLSPFEIYPDCTQAHLDANRNLLTPHFFDAQRQLLTITIQSFLIAVDVSGALRHGSRSSCVSIGSLAL
;
A
#
# COMPACT_ATOMS: atom_id res chain seq x y z
N MET A 1 -2.17 11.53 15.61
CA MET A 1 -2.35 10.28 14.87
C MET A 1 -1.60 9.20 15.62
N GLN A 2 -2.29 8.18 16.13
CA GLN A 2 -1.64 7.04 16.76
C GLN A 2 -1.34 6.03 15.65
N HIS A 3 -0.06 5.72 15.48
CA HIS A 3 0.42 4.79 14.47
C HIS A 3 0.66 3.44 15.15
N ASP A 4 -0.19 2.46 14.88
CA ASP A 4 0.12 1.06 15.16
C ASP A 4 0.87 0.50 13.94
N HIS A 5 1.91 -0.30 14.19
CA HIS A 5 2.68 -1.02 13.16
C HIS A 5 1.82 -1.99 12.32
N SER A 6 0.55 -2.18 12.69
CA SER A 6 -0.45 -3.00 12.01
C SER A 6 -1.07 -2.39 10.74
N GLY A 7 -0.74 -1.15 10.38
CA GLY A 7 -1.34 -0.50 9.20
C GLY A 7 -2.82 -0.18 9.38
N CYS A 8 -3.21 0.14 10.62
CA CYS A 8 -4.56 0.58 10.96
C CYS A 8 -4.53 2.05 11.43
N TRP A 9 -5.46 2.84 10.90
CA TRP A 9 -5.61 4.26 11.22
C TRP A 9 -7.07 4.56 11.55
N THR A 10 -7.30 5.55 12.42
CA THR A 10 -8.63 6.04 12.78
C THR A 10 -8.76 7.54 12.52
N PHE A 11 -9.94 7.93 12.03
CA PHE A 11 -10.34 9.28 11.64
C PHE A 11 -11.76 9.53 12.14
N GLY A 12 -11.90 10.07 13.35
CA GLY A 12 -13.21 10.19 14.01
C GLY A 12 -13.85 8.81 14.16
N ASP A 13 -15.08 8.67 13.69
CA ASP A 13 -15.84 7.41 13.72
C ASP A 13 -15.44 6.46 12.58
N THR A 14 -14.43 6.77 11.76
CA THR A 14 -13.98 5.91 10.66
C THR A 14 -12.64 5.26 10.98
N SER A 15 -12.46 3.99 10.65
CA SER A 15 -11.16 3.33 10.62
C SER A 15 -10.79 2.90 9.21
N LEU A 16 -9.50 2.98 8.88
CA LEU A 16 -8.89 2.48 7.66
C LEU A 16 -7.86 1.43 8.05
N THR A 17 -7.95 0.23 7.49
CA THR A 17 -6.96 -0.83 7.67
C THR A 17 -6.39 -1.20 6.32
N ARG A 18 -5.06 -1.13 6.17
CA ARG A 18 -4.34 -1.64 5.01
C ARG A 18 -4.21 -3.16 5.15
N ILE A 19 -4.53 -3.88 4.09
CA ILE A 19 -4.34 -5.32 3.97
C ILE A 19 -3.33 -5.53 2.85
N VAL A 20 -2.17 -6.09 3.18
CA VAL A 20 -1.16 -6.49 2.19
C VAL A 20 -1.43 -7.93 1.79
N GLU A 21 -1.69 -8.14 0.51
CA GLU A 21 -2.00 -9.46 -0.06
C GLU A 21 -0.74 -10.13 -0.62
N SER A 22 0.14 -9.35 -1.24
CA SER A 22 1.47 -9.78 -1.68
C SER A 22 2.43 -8.59 -1.64
N GLU A 23 3.70 -8.85 -1.35
CA GLU A 23 4.78 -7.87 -1.41
C GLU A 23 6.05 -8.60 -1.82
N GLU A 24 6.39 -8.53 -3.10
CA GLU A 24 7.52 -9.30 -3.66
C GLU A 24 8.20 -8.60 -4.85
N PRO A 25 9.49 -8.88 -5.12
CA PRO A 25 10.17 -8.39 -6.32
C PRO A 25 9.55 -9.00 -7.57
N LEU A 26 8.95 -8.15 -8.43
CA LEU A 26 8.13 -8.62 -9.55
C LEU A 26 8.44 -7.94 -10.89
N LEU A 27 8.71 -6.63 -10.89
CA LEU A 27 8.78 -5.84 -12.14
C LEU A 27 10.17 -5.25 -12.35
N SER A 28 10.71 -5.40 -13.55
CA SER A 28 11.95 -4.73 -13.94
C SER A 28 11.69 -3.23 -14.14
N PRO A 29 12.46 -2.33 -13.49
CA PRO A 29 12.29 -0.89 -13.66
C PRO A 29 12.52 -0.45 -15.12
N PHE A 30 13.35 -1.16 -15.88
CA PHE A 30 13.64 -0.84 -17.29
C PHE A 30 12.53 -1.28 -18.25
N GLU A 31 11.69 -2.24 -17.83
CA GLU A 31 10.55 -2.69 -18.64
C GLU A 31 9.32 -1.80 -18.44
N ILE A 32 9.10 -1.35 -17.20
CA ILE A 32 7.91 -0.55 -16.86
C ILE A 32 8.13 0.96 -17.03
N TYR A 33 9.38 1.42 -16.99
CA TYR A 33 9.75 2.82 -17.22
C TYR A 33 10.77 2.89 -18.37
N PRO A 34 10.33 3.18 -19.61
CA PRO A 34 11.19 3.13 -20.80
C PRO A 34 12.42 4.05 -20.74
N ASP A 35 12.31 5.18 -20.04
CA ASP A 35 13.39 6.16 -19.88
C ASP A 35 14.23 5.92 -18.62
N CYS A 36 13.95 4.85 -17.87
CA CYS A 36 14.74 4.51 -16.70
C CYS A 36 16.13 4.01 -17.12
N THR A 37 17.16 4.52 -16.44
CA THR A 37 18.55 4.14 -16.68
C THR A 37 19.18 3.71 -15.37
N GLN A 38 20.31 3.00 -15.45
CA GLN A 38 21.04 2.59 -14.25
C GLN A 38 21.43 3.81 -13.37
N ALA A 39 21.75 4.94 -13.99
CA ALA A 39 22.07 6.18 -13.27
C ALA A 39 20.88 6.69 -12.44
N HIS A 40 19.65 6.51 -12.91
CA HIS A 40 18.45 6.85 -12.15
C HIS A 40 18.30 5.97 -10.90
N LEU A 41 18.57 4.66 -11.01
CA LEU A 41 18.54 3.75 -9.86
C LEU A 41 19.64 4.10 -8.85
N ASP A 42 20.85 4.38 -9.34
CA ASP A 42 21.99 4.70 -8.48
C ASP A 42 21.80 6.01 -7.73
N ALA A 43 21.26 7.05 -8.39
CA ALA A 43 20.97 8.34 -7.77
C ALA A 43 19.90 8.25 -6.66
N ASN A 44 19.02 7.25 -6.71
CA ASN A 44 17.92 7.07 -5.75
C ASN A 44 18.12 5.85 -4.84
N ARG A 45 19.30 5.23 -4.86
CA ARG A 45 19.57 3.95 -4.19
C ARG A 45 19.25 3.97 -2.69
N ASN A 46 19.51 5.09 -2.02
CA ASN A 46 19.20 5.28 -0.59
C ASN A 46 17.69 5.33 -0.29
N LEU A 47 16.86 5.70 -1.26
CA LEU A 47 15.40 5.67 -1.13
C LEU A 47 14.83 4.30 -1.47
N LEU A 48 15.47 3.58 -2.40
CA LEU A 48 14.98 2.31 -2.92
C LEU A 48 15.38 1.11 -2.06
N THR A 49 16.61 1.12 -1.54
CA THR A 49 17.17 -0.02 -0.80
C THR A 49 16.97 0.19 0.70
N PRO A 50 16.61 -0.85 1.48
CA PRO A 50 16.49 -2.27 1.07
C PRO A 50 15.08 -2.71 0.66
N HIS A 51 14.07 -1.83 0.70
CA HIS A 51 12.67 -2.28 0.70
C HIS A 51 12.02 -2.33 -0.69
N PHE A 52 12.34 -1.37 -1.57
CA PHE A 52 11.62 -1.16 -2.83
C PHE A 52 12.38 -1.68 -4.07
N PHE A 53 13.65 -2.05 -3.92
CA PHE A 53 14.44 -2.59 -5.02
C PHE A 53 15.33 -3.76 -4.56
N ASP A 54 15.13 -4.91 -5.19
CA ASP A 54 15.99 -6.08 -5.04
C ASP A 54 17.18 -5.96 -6.00
N ALA A 55 18.34 -5.60 -5.45
CA ALA A 55 19.56 -5.45 -6.22
C ALA A 55 20.12 -6.78 -6.77
N GLN A 56 19.77 -7.94 -6.18
CA GLN A 56 20.21 -9.23 -6.71
C GLN A 56 19.41 -9.61 -7.95
N ARG A 57 18.10 -9.37 -7.92
CA ARG A 57 17.18 -9.72 -9.01
C ARG A 57 16.99 -8.59 -10.03
N GLN A 58 17.42 -7.38 -9.69
CA GLN A 58 17.18 -6.16 -10.47
C GLN A 58 15.67 -5.88 -10.68
N LEU A 59 14.86 -6.16 -9.65
CA LEU A 59 13.41 -5.99 -9.68
C LEU A 59 12.96 -5.00 -8.61
N LEU A 60 11.93 -4.22 -8.93
CA LEU A 60 11.18 -3.45 -7.96
C LEU A 60 10.28 -4.39 -7.15
N THR A 61 10.27 -4.18 -5.83
CA THR A 61 9.33 -4.83 -4.92
C THR A 61 7.97 -4.16 -5.10
N ILE A 62 6.98 -4.95 -5.52
CA ILE A 62 5.63 -4.46 -5.77
C ILE A 62 4.73 -4.95 -4.64
N THR A 63 3.93 -4.04 -4.08
CA THR A 63 2.91 -4.40 -3.10
C THR A 63 1.53 -4.46 -3.76
N ILE A 64 0.88 -5.62 -3.67
CA ILE A 64 -0.55 -5.81 -3.93
C ILE A 64 -1.28 -5.66 -2.60
N GLN A 65 -2.22 -4.73 -2.55
CA GLN A 65 -2.89 -4.37 -1.30
C GLN A 65 -4.34 -3.92 -1.52
N SER A 66 -5.12 -4.11 -0.47
CA SER A 66 -6.48 -3.61 -0.33
C SER A 66 -6.58 -2.71 0.91
N PHE A 67 -7.64 -1.92 0.97
CA PHE A 67 -7.98 -1.14 2.16
C PHE A 67 -9.38 -1.52 2.65
N LEU A 68 -9.49 -1.82 3.94
CA LEU A 68 -10.77 -1.96 4.62
C LEU A 68 -11.12 -0.63 5.28
N ILE A 69 -12.27 -0.07 4.93
CA ILE A 69 -12.83 1.12 5.56
C ILE A 69 -14.02 0.67 6.40
N ALA A 70 -14.01 1.00 7.69
CA ALA A 70 -15.14 0.78 8.58
C ALA A 70 -15.59 2.11 9.19
N VAL A 71 -16.90 2.31 9.30
CA VAL A 71 -17.50 3.47 9.95
C VAL A 71 -18.28 2.97 11.16
N ASP A 72 -17.95 3.47 12.33
CA ASP A 72 -18.74 3.29 13.54
C ASP A 72 -20.03 4.09 13.41
N VAL A 73 -21.11 3.38 13.11
CA VAL A 73 -22.45 3.95 13.00
C VAL A 73 -23.19 3.91 14.35
N SER A 74 -22.54 3.56 15.45
CA SER A 74 -23.22 3.44 16.76
C SER A 74 -23.86 4.75 17.24
N GLY A 75 -23.38 5.92 16.78
CA GLY A 75 -24.06 7.21 16.94
C GLY A 75 -25.21 7.47 15.95
N ALA A 76 -25.23 6.78 14.81
CA ALA A 76 -26.23 6.88 13.74
C ALA A 76 -27.33 5.81 13.81
N LEU A 77 -27.21 4.82 14.71
CA LEU A 77 -28.21 3.77 14.92
C LEU A 77 -29.43 4.26 15.71
N ARG A 78 -30.21 5.12 15.05
CA ARG A 78 -31.68 4.99 15.06
C ARG A 78 -32.19 4.14 13.89
N HIS A 79 -31.37 3.69 12.93
CA HIS A 79 -31.77 2.68 11.92
C HIS A 79 -30.56 1.98 11.25
N GLY A 80 -30.41 0.66 11.44
CA GLY A 80 -29.73 -0.30 10.54
C GLY A 80 -28.21 -0.18 10.29
N SER A 81 -27.41 -1.03 10.93
CA SER A 81 -25.94 -1.11 10.72
C SER A 81 -25.59 -1.84 9.42
N ARG A 82 -24.78 -1.21 8.57
CA ARG A 82 -24.14 -1.85 7.40
C ARG A 82 -22.66 -1.49 7.41
N SER A 83 -21.79 -2.45 7.74
CA SER A 83 -20.37 -2.35 7.41
C SER A 83 -20.22 -2.58 5.90
N SER A 84 -19.76 -1.58 5.16
CA SER A 84 -19.46 -1.70 3.74
C SER A 84 -17.96 -1.89 3.57
N CYS A 85 -17.54 -3.09 3.15
CA CYS A 85 -16.18 -3.30 2.69
C CYS A 85 -16.08 -2.72 1.28
N VAL A 86 -15.45 -1.57 1.14
CA VAL A 86 -15.13 -0.98 -0.16
C VAL A 86 -13.67 -1.26 -0.44
N SER A 87 -13.38 -2.33 -1.19
CA SER A 87 -12.05 -2.53 -1.79
C SER A 87 -11.87 -1.50 -2.91
N ILE A 88 -11.20 -0.40 -2.61
CA ILE A 88 -10.68 0.50 -3.65
C ILE A 88 -9.42 -0.17 -4.19
N GLY A 89 -9.35 -0.33 -5.51
CA GLY A 89 -8.57 -1.33 -6.22
C GLY A 89 -7.08 -1.43 -5.89
N SER A 90 -6.56 -2.63 -6.14
CA SER A 90 -5.14 -2.99 -6.08
C SER A 90 -4.31 -2.02 -6.91
N LEU A 91 -3.49 -1.22 -6.25
CA LEU A 91 -2.51 -0.36 -6.89
C LEU A 91 -1.12 -0.89 -6.53
N ALA A 92 -0.50 -1.54 -7.51
CA ALA A 92 0.93 -1.77 -7.55
C ALA A 92 1.62 -0.39 -7.63
N LEU A 93 2.18 0.05 -6.51
CA LEU A 93 3.17 1.13 -6.47
C LEU A 93 4.56 0.50 -6.40
#